data_AF-A0A484G372-F1
#
_entry.id   AF-A0A484G372-F1
#
_cell.length_a   1.000
_cell.length_b   1.000
_cell.length_c   1.000
_cell.angle_alpha   90.00
_cell.angle_beta   90.00
_cell.angle_gamma   90.00
#
_symmetry.space_group_name_H-M   'P 1'
#
loop_
_entity.id
_entity.type
_entity.pdbx_description
1 polymer ?
#
loop_
_entity_poly.entity_id
_entity_poly.type
_entity_poly.pdbx_seq_one_letter_code
_entity_poly.pdbx_strand_id
1 'polypeptide(L)'
;MVEKLHITSEERMQNLHQTVHFVGSKYKQYIQKRNDQVIKRIGRHSHDGGDTIHCDDLKWLPLAPKVWIKLIKMTPETGAYTVIVRAEKGGVLPRHRHIGSAEIYVIRGDGKHPQTGHFAQGDYVLERKGASRCPGKQLVPFTDDEWLGPDWESEDCLTINVYRPRGHAAEKKLPVAVMIPGGAFNRGAARMHNTPSMLAWSEEPWIGVSMQYRIGVAGGMNTALTKKEGLLNLGLKDMYVALEWVQKNIAAFGGDPDDVTIMGLSAAAHGIGHLIMDVNQKKTLFHKAIMDSGGHTARVVHAPESRLNEAHFEEFLQLTGCNNRPEHEILPCLRALPSSTIIESGQKVYEKSNPSVRWAWQPVLDGDIISRRPIDAWKSGNWNKVPILTGSAHNEGAMYVPKTASTPEDFDDFFRTLLPQLSHRDIAELNELYPDPSKNPDSEYVETRPLDIGPQYKRAEAAYGHYAYTCPVRQTAIWGSKSPSDPPVYLYHWALNKTALYGANHGDQMRYQTYNAEVRSISPKQEEIAGLMHAYATSFIVHGDPNKIKGKFEKRPQWLAFAGEKGKEAGKTMIFGEGNDERAGGSSLGTAAQFVDYKWAEKECDFWWKQTENFED
;
A
#
# COMPACT_ATOMS: atom_id res chain seq x y z
N MET A 1 6.79 28.13 -26.33
CA MET A 1 7.71 27.06 -25.91
C MET A 1 7.75 25.99 -26.98
N VAL A 2 8.86 25.29 -27.17
CA VAL A 2 8.92 24.03 -27.94
C VAL A 2 9.04 22.92 -26.93
N GLU A 3 8.16 21.94 -27.00
CA GLU A 3 8.13 20.81 -26.08
C GLU A 3 8.32 19.52 -26.88
N LYS A 4 9.25 18.69 -26.44
CA LYS A 4 9.54 17.36 -26.99
C LYS A 4 9.32 16.33 -25.91
N LEU A 5 8.46 15.35 -26.19
CA LEU A 5 8.19 14.24 -25.28
C LEU A 5 8.91 12.98 -25.76
N HIS A 6 9.69 12.36 -24.88
CA HIS A 6 10.36 11.09 -25.11
C HIS A 6 9.61 9.97 -24.40
N ILE A 7 8.90 9.13 -25.17
CA ILE A 7 8.29 7.89 -24.67
C ILE A 7 9.28 6.76 -24.90
N THR A 8 9.73 6.10 -23.83
CA THR A 8 10.54 4.88 -23.91
C THR A 8 9.64 3.66 -24.00
N SER A 9 10.02 2.73 -24.87
CA SER A 9 9.23 1.60 -25.37
C SER A 9 8.75 0.62 -24.29
N GLU A 10 7.42 0.44 -24.18
CA GLU A 10 6.75 -0.87 -24.11
C GLU A 10 5.20 -0.83 -24.14
N GLU A 11 4.54 0.33 -24.13
CA GLU A 11 3.07 0.38 -24.19
C GLU A 11 2.55 0.76 -25.59
N ARG A 12 2.31 -0.24 -26.44
CA ARG A 12 1.81 -0.04 -27.80
C ARG A 12 0.28 0.11 -27.86
N MET A 13 -0.15 1.13 -28.60
CA MET A 13 -1.45 1.29 -29.29
C MET A 13 -2.75 1.43 -28.47
N GLN A 14 -2.88 0.96 -27.23
CA GLN A 14 -4.08 1.26 -26.42
C GLN A 14 -4.11 2.71 -25.87
N ASN A 15 -2.93 3.32 -25.66
CA ASN A 15 -2.80 4.61 -24.97
C ASN A 15 -2.90 5.86 -25.87
N LEU A 16 -3.00 5.69 -27.20
CA LEU A 16 -3.34 6.79 -28.11
C LEU A 16 -4.74 7.37 -27.82
N HIS A 17 -5.59 6.61 -27.11
CA HIS A 17 -6.90 7.07 -26.66
C HIS A 17 -6.86 7.95 -25.40
N GLN A 18 -5.80 7.89 -24.57
CA GLN A 18 -5.76 8.56 -23.27
C GLN A 18 -5.06 9.92 -23.27
N THR A 19 -4.11 10.19 -24.17
CA THR A 19 -3.62 11.56 -24.40
C THR A 19 -4.74 12.51 -24.88
N VAL A 20 -5.84 11.93 -25.39
CA VAL A 20 -7.00 12.63 -25.97
C VAL A 20 -8.21 12.70 -25.01
N HIS A 21 -8.07 12.33 -23.74
CA HIS A 21 -9.18 12.46 -22.78
C HIS A 21 -9.50 13.91 -22.41
N PHE A 22 -8.61 14.86 -22.73
CA PHE A 22 -8.84 16.30 -22.52
C PHE A 22 -9.70 16.98 -23.58
N VAL A 23 -10.16 16.26 -24.62
CA VAL A 23 -10.80 16.90 -25.76
C VAL A 23 -12.03 16.11 -26.21
N GLY A 24 -13.21 16.75 -26.11
CA GLY A 24 -14.50 16.14 -26.41
C GLY A 24 -14.58 15.43 -27.78
N SER A 25 -15.56 14.54 -27.94
CA SER A 25 -15.70 13.59 -29.06
C SER A 25 -15.53 14.18 -30.48
N LYS A 26 -15.93 15.45 -30.70
CA LYS A 26 -15.76 16.15 -31.99
C LYS A 26 -14.29 16.47 -32.32
N TYR A 27 -13.44 16.66 -31.33
CA TYR A 27 -12.04 17.00 -31.48
C TYR A 27 -11.16 15.76 -31.74
N LYS A 28 -11.58 14.62 -31.17
CA LYS A 28 -10.99 13.29 -31.39
C LYS A 28 -11.02 12.90 -32.87
N GLN A 29 -12.16 13.12 -33.54
CA GLN A 29 -12.30 12.89 -34.99
C GLN A 29 -11.47 13.84 -35.85
N TYR A 30 -11.21 15.07 -35.37
CA TYR A 30 -10.40 16.06 -36.07
C TYR A 30 -8.90 15.73 -36.01
N ILE A 31 -8.39 15.36 -34.84
CA ILE A 31 -6.99 14.91 -34.67
C ILE A 31 -6.74 13.63 -35.49
N GLN A 32 -7.67 12.68 -35.48
CA GLN A 32 -7.52 11.42 -36.21
C GLN A 32 -7.53 11.62 -37.75
N LYS A 33 -8.50 12.37 -38.28
CA LYS A 33 -8.54 12.72 -39.72
C LYS A 33 -7.31 13.50 -40.19
N ARG A 34 -6.70 14.31 -39.31
CA ARG A 34 -5.52 15.10 -39.65
C ARG A 34 -4.22 14.32 -39.46
N ASN A 35 -4.15 13.40 -38.51
CA ASN A 35 -3.06 12.42 -38.39
C ASN A 35 -2.92 11.63 -39.69
N ASP A 36 -4.04 11.17 -40.26
CA ASP A 36 -4.02 10.46 -41.55
C ASP A 36 -3.52 11.35 -42.71
N GLN A 37 -3.75 12.67 -42.65
CA GLN A 37 -3.26 13.62 -43.65
C GLN A 37 -1.78 14.02 -43.46
N VAL A 38 -1.32 14.12 -42.22
CA VAL A 38 0.07 14.44 -41.87
C VAL A 38 0.96 13.22 -42.13
N ILE A 39 0.53 12.01 -41.73
CA ILE A 39 1.19 10.73 -42.05
C ILE A 39 1.29 10.55 -43.58
N LYS A 40 0.25 10.89 -44.34
CA LYS A 40 0.30 10.86 -45.83
C LYS A 40 1.25 11.88 -46.45
N ARG A 41 1.51 13.01 -45.79
CA ARG A 41 2.47 14.03 -46.26
C ARG A 41 3.92 13.67 -45.93
N ILE A 42 4.16 13.04 -44.78
CA ILE A 42 5.48 12.59 -44.32
C ILE A 42 5.87 11.28 -45.02
N GLY A 43 4.91 10.42 -45.38
CA GLY A 43 5.14 9.17 -46.13
C GLY A 43 5.60 9.35 -47.58
N ARG A 44 5.88 10.58 -48.02
CA ARG A 44 6.57 10.87 -49.28
C ARG A 44 7.88 11.58 -48.95
N HIS A 45 8.98 10.84 -48.77
CA HIS A 45 10.22 10.97 -49.56
C HIS A 45 11.52 10.44 -48.90
N SER A 46 12.36 9.91 -49.81
CA SER A 46 13.82 9.70 -49.91
C SER A 46 14.67 9.17 -48.75
N HIS A 47 15.56 8.23 -49.10
CA HIS A 47 16.52 7.52 -48.25
C HIS A 47 17.67 8.36 -47.64
N ASP A 48 17.67 9.70 -47.79
CA ASP A 48 18.76 10.58 -47.33
C ASP A 48 18.26 11.67 -46.33
N GLY A 49 17.78 11.23 -45.16
CA GLY A 49 18.26 11.71 -43.86
C GLY A 49 17.95 13.11 -43.28
N GLY A 50 16.95 13.89 -43.73
CA GLY A 50 16.57 15.13 -43.00
C GLY A 50 15.26 15.79 -43.44
N ASP A 51 14.44 16.23 -42.47
CA ASP A 51 13.15 16.91 -42.70
C ASP A 51 13.18 18.38 -42.25
N THR A 52 12.70 19.30 -43.09
CA THR A 52 12.47 20.72 -42.72
C THR A 52 10.97 20.99 -42.61
N ILE A 53 10.53 21.53 -41.46
CA ILE A 53 9.12 21.85 -41.21
C ILE A 53 8.97 23.37 -41.04
N HIS A 54 8.32 24.00 -42.01
CA HIS A 54 7.94 25.42 -41.95
C HIS A 54 6.79 25.60 -40.97
N CYS A 55 7.13 25.89 -39.70
CA CYS A 55 6.17 25.93 -38.62
C CYS A 55 5.07 26.99 -38.82
N ASP A 56 5.29 28.03 -39.62
CA ASP A 56 4.30 29.06 -39.93
C ASP A 56 3.11 28.54 -40.73
N ASP A 57 3.32 27.50 -41.54
CA ASP A 57 2.26 26.84 -42.32
C ASP A 57 1.36 25.93 -41.45
N LEU A 58 1.79 25.64 -40.22
CA LEU A 58 1.02 24.84 -39.28
C LEU A 58 -0.06 25.70 -38.61
N LYS A 59 -1.27 25.14 -38.51
CA LYS A 59 -2.39 25.79 -37.80
C LYS A 59 -2.25 25.61 -36.29
N TRP A 60 -2.46 26.68 -35.54
CA TRP A 60 -2.65 26.62 -34.09
C TRP A 60 -3.92 25.84 -33.74
N LEU A 61 -3.79 24.90 -32.81
CA LEU A 61 -4.88 24.10 -32.27
C LEU A 61 -5.12 24.50 -30.81
N PRO A 62 -6.34 24.88 -30.39
CA PRO A 62 -6.61 25.13 -28.98
C PRO A 62 -6.39 23.85 -28.15
N LEU A 63 -5.61 23.97 -27.07
CA LEU A 63 -5.34 22.90 -26.10
C LEU A 63 -6.08 23.15 -24.77
N ALA A 64 -6.10 24.41 -24.32
CA ALA A 64 -6.80 24.85 -23.11
C ALA A 64 -7.26 26.31 -23.29
N PRO A 65 -8.10 26.88 -22.39
CA PRO A 65 -8.42 28.30 -22.43
C PRO A 65 -7.13 29.14 -22.48
N LYS A 66 -6.99 29.97 -23.53
CA LYS A 66 -5.81 30.81 -23.79
C LYS A 66 -4.50 30.05 -24.05
N VAL A 67 -4.56 28.76 -24.38
CA VAL A 67 -3.39 27.94 -24.72
C VAL A 67 -3.62 27.18 -26.04
N TRP A 68 -2.64 27.25 -26.93
CA TRP A 68 -2.66 26.62 -28.24
C TRP A 68 -1.38 25.86 -28.51
N ILE A 69 -1.47 24.85 -29.39
CA ILE A 69 -0.33 24.06 -29.84
C ILE A 69 -0.22 23.98 -31.37
N LYS A 70 1.00 23.81 -31.88
CA LYS A 70 1.30 23.31 -33.23
C LYS A 70 2.03 21.98 -33.09
N LEU A 71 1.50 20.92 -33.67
CA LEU A 71 2.20 19.63 -33.73
C LEU A 71 3.24 19.67 -34.84
N ILE A 72 4.53 19.63 -34.46
CA ILE A 72 5.68 19.68 -35.38
C ILE A 72 5.99 18.29 -35.90
N LYS A 73 6.22 17.33 -35.01
CA LYS A 73 6.60 15.96 -35.34
C LYS A 73 5.84 14.97 -34.48
N MET A 74 5.53 13.83 -35.07
CA MET A 74 5.15 12.62 -34.35
C MET A 74 5.98 11.49 -34.92
N THR A 75 6.53 10.64 -34.06
CA THR A 75 7.31 9.46 -34.45
C THR A 75 6.42 8.25 -34.18
N PRO A 76 5.71 7.71 -35.19
CA PRO A 76 4.73 6.64 -34.98
C PRO A 76 5.30 5.42 -34.25
N GLU A 77 6.60 5.14 -34.44
CA GLU A 77 7.31 3.99 -33.88
C GLU A 77 7.49 4.09 -32.36
N THR A 78 7.63 5.32 -31.84
CA THR A 78 7.86 5.58 -30.41
C THR A 78 6.68 6.27 -29.73
N GLY A 79 5.73 6.82 -30.49
CA GLY A 79 4.68 7.71 -29.98
C GLY A 79 5.20 9.09 -29.55
N ALA A 80 6.51 9.37 -29.68
CA ALA A 80 7.11 10.63 -29.32
C ALA A 80 6.56 11.76 -30.21
N TYR A 81 6.26 12.91 -29.61
CA TYR A 81 5.82 14.09 -30.34
C TYR A 81 6.60 15.34 -29.95
N THR A 82 6.65 16.29 -30.87
CA THR A 82 7.22 17.62 -30.67
C THR A 82 6.17 18.65 -31.03
N VAL A 83 5.92 19.59 -30.13
CA VAL A 83 4.91 20.65 -30.29
C VAL A 83 5.51 22.02 -30.03
N ILE A 84 4.94 23.05 -30.66
CA ILE A 84 5.10 24.44 -30.21
C ILE A 84 3.88 24.79 -29.38
N VAL A 85 4.07 25.27 -28.16
CA VAL A 85 3.02 25.76 -27.26
C VAL A 85 3.04 27.28 -27.24
N ARG A 86 1.87 27.91 -27.40
CA ARG A 86 1.63 29.34 -27.19
C ARG A 86 0.57 29.50 -26.11
N ALA A 87 0.89 30.23 -25.05
CA ALA A 87 -0.05 30.64 -24.02
C ALA A 87 -0.11 32.17 -23.97
N GLU A 88 -1.31 32.73 -23.80
CA GLU A 88 -1.49 34.14 -23.47
C GLU A 88 -1.42 34.36 -21.95
N LYS A 89 -1.28 35.62 -21.51
CA LYS A 89 -1.22 35.95 -20.08
C LYS A 89 -2.44 35.41 -19.32
N GLY A 90 -2.18 34.67 -18.25
CA GLY A 90 -3.20 33.98 -17.45
C GLY A 90 -3.76 32.71 -18.09
N GLY A 91 -3.19 32.25 -19.22
CA GLY A 91 -3.42 30.92 -19.74
C GLY A 91 -2.79 29.88 -18.82
N VAL A 92 -3.57 28.86 -18.48
CA VAL A 92 -3.15 27.79 -17.58
C VAL A 92 -3.35 26.48 -18.32
N LEU A 93 -2.27 25.72 -18.50
CA LEU A 93 -2.41 24.32 -18.85
C LEU A 93 -3.00 23.60 -17.63
N PRO A 94 -4.08 22.82 -17.79
CA PRO A 94 -4.54 21.93 -16.73
C PRO A 94 -3.38 21.08 -16.23
N ARG A 95 -3.39 20.69 -14.95
CA ARG A 95 -2.41 19.71 -14.47
C ARG A 95 -2.56 18.45 -15.31
N HIS A 96 -1.44 17.96 -15.82
CA HIS A 96 -1.34 16.78 -16.66
C HIS A 96 -0.07 16.02 -16.26
N ARG A 97 0.00 14.75 -16.65
CA ARG A 97 1.16 13.90 -16.40
C ARG A 97 1.77 13.48 -17.72
N HIS A 98 3.09 13.58 -17.82
CA HIS A 98 3.83 13.12 -18.98
C HIS A 98 4.00 11.59 -18.93
N ILE A 99 3.76 10.92 -20.06
CA ILE A 99 3.96 9.46 -20.25
C ILE A 99 5.47 9.13 -20.30
N GLY A 100 6.29 10.13 -20.60
CA GLY A 100 7.75 10.08 -20.56
C GLY A 100 8.32 11.39 -20.04
N SER A 101 9.60 11.67 -20.28
CA SER A 101 10.13 12.99 -19.96
C SER A 101 9.70 14.01 -21.01
N ALA A 102 9.33 15.22 -20.58
CA ALA A 102 9.10 16.38 -21.44
C ALA A 102 10.30 17.33 -21.36
N GLU A 103 10.82 17.69 -22.52
CA GLU A 103 11.91 18.63 -22.69
C GLU A 103 11.34 19.89 -23.33
N ILE A 104 11.37 21.00 -22.60
CA ILE A 104 10.71 22.24 -22.99
C ILE A 104 11.76 23.33 -23.13
N TYR A 105 11.83 23.96 -24.31
CA TYR A 105 12.65 25.15 -24.53
C TYR A 105 11.78 26.40 -24.67
N VAL A 106 12.07 27.42 -23.86
CA VAL A 106 11.25 28.64 -23.80
C VAL A 106 11.75 29.66 -24.81
N ILE A 107 11.11 29.67 -26.00
CA ILE A 107 11.46 30.62 -27.07
C ILE A 107 11.23 32.09 -26.65
N ARG A 108 10.12 32.40 -25.97
CA ARG A 108 9.72 33.76 -25.60
C ARG A 108 8.70 33.76 -24.45
N GLY A 109 8.77 34.77 -23.59
CA GLY A 109 7.87 34.96 -22.45
C GLY A 109 8.33 34.24 -21.19
N ASP A 110 7.48 34.19 -20.16
CA ASP A 110 7.75 33.53 -18.89
C ASP A 110 6.50 32.82 -18.35
N GLY A 111 6.70 31.95 -17.36
CA GLY A 111 5.65 31.16 -16.76
C GLY A 111 6.09 30.50 -15.46
N LYS A 112 5.19 29.70 -14.88
CA LYS A 112 5.45 28.97 -13.64
C LYS A 112 4.88 27.56 -13.73
N HIS A 113 5.70 26.60 -13.35
CA HIS A 113 5.33 25.20 -13.22
C HIS A 113 5.41 24.78 -11.75
N PRO A 114 4.48 23.97 -11.22
CA PRO A 114 4.49 23.56 -9.82
C PRO A 114 5.76 22.80 -9.39
N GLN A 115 6.38 22.03 -10.31
CA GLN A 115 7.54 21.20 -9.98
C GLN A 115 8.88 21.89 -10.30
N THR A 116 8.95 22.61 -11.42
CA THR A 116 10.21 23.22 -11.89
C THR A 116 10.34 24.70 -11.52
N GLY A 117 9.28 25.31 -10.99
CA GLY A 117 9.31 26.71 -10.54
C GLY A 117 9.02 27.71 -11.66
N HIS A 118 9.54 28.93 -11.51
CA HIS A 118 9.43 29.96 -12.54
C HIS A 118 10.43 29.67 -13.67
N PHE A 119 10.02 29.93 -14.91
CA PHE A 119 10.85 29.79 -16.10
C PHE A 119 10.61 30.98 -17.03
N ALA A 120 11.62 31.37 -17.79
CA ALA A 120 11.62 32.53 -18.67
C ALA A 120 12.27 32.24 -20.03
N GLN A 121 12.23 33.22 -20.92
CA GLN A 121 12.80 33.13 -22.25
C GLN A 121 14.28 32.71 -22.20
N GLY A 122 14.64 31.69 -22.97
CA GLY A 122 15.98 31.09 -23.00
C GLY A 122 16.14 29.87 -22.11
N ASP A 123 15.20 29.59 -21.22
CA ASP A 123 15.30 28.46 -20.30
C ASP A 123 14.99 27.12 -21.01
N TYR A 124 15.68 26.09 -20.54
CA TYR A 124 15.38 24.69 -20.78
C TYR A 124 14.74 24.10 -19.52
N VAL A 125 13.53 23.58 -19.65
CA VAL A 125 12.75 22.97 -18.57
C VAL A 125 12.62 21.48 -18.86
N LEU A 126 13.04 20.64 -17.92
CA LEU A 126 12.90 19.19 -17.99
C LEU A 126 11.84 18.73 -16.98
N GLU A 127 10.78 18.14 -17.49
CA GLU A 127 9.78 17.43 -16.70
C GLU A 127 10.06 15.93 -16.83
N ARG A 128 10.46 15.25 -15.75
CA ARG A 128 10.85 13.84 -15.82
C ARG A 128 9.62 12.93 -15.85
N LYS A 129 9.76 11.75 -16.48
CA LYS A 129 8.79 10.65 -16.34
C LYS A 129 8.54 10.40 -14.84
N GLY A 130 7.30 10.55 -14.38
CA GLY A 130 6.93 10.26 -13.00
C GLY A 130 6.99 8.76 -12.71
N ALA A 131 7.31 8.37 -11.48
CA ALA A 131 7.48 6.97 -11.07
C ALA A 131 6.28 6.08 -11.45
N SER A 132 6.55 4.93 -12.09
CA SER A 132 5.55 3.89 -12.33
C SER A 132 5.35 3.05 -11.07
N ARG A 133 4.16 2.48 -10.91
CA ARG A 133 3.93 1.44 -9.90
C ARG A 133 4.23 0.06 -10.48
N CYS A 134 4.44 -0.91 -9.60
CA CYS A 134 4.57 -2.29 -10.04
C CYS A 134 3.24 -2.78 -10.66
N PRO A 135 3.30 -3.66 -11.67
CA PRO A 135 2.09 -4.18 -12.31
C PRO A 135 1.25 -4.98 -11.32
N GLY A 136 -0.06 -4.85 -11.44
CA GLY A 136 -1.02 -5.50 -10.54
C GLY A 136 -2.17 -4.60 -10.12
N LYS A 137 -3.08 -5.12 -9.30
CA LYS A 137 -4.29 -4.41 -8.90
C LYS A 137 -3.99 -3.37 -7.81
N GLN A 138 -4.69 -2.24 -7.82
CA GLN A 138 -4.58 -1.26 -6.74
C GLN A 138 -5.48 -1.66 -5.56
N LEU A 139 -4.98 -1.49 -4.32
CA LEU A 139 -5.78 -1.77 -3.14
C LEU A 139 -6.85 -0.69 -2.92
N VAL A 140 -6.43 0.57 -3.00
CA VAL A 140 -7.33 1.69 -2.88
C VAL A 140 -7.65 2.17 -4.29
N PRO A 141 -8.93 2.28 -4.68
CA PRO A 141 -9.29 2.96 -5.91
C PRO A 141 -8.86 4.40 -5.69
N PHE A 142 -7.77 4.77 -6.33
CA PHE A 142 -7.51 6.16 -6.47
C PHE A 142 -8.42 6.61 -7.58
N THR A 143 -9.67 6.91 -7.20
CA THR A 143 -10.57 7.72 -8.01
C THR A 143 -9.71 8.78 -8.65
N ASP A 144 -9.75 8.87 -9.99
CA ASP A 144 -8.96 9.82 -10.77
C ASP A 144 -8.82 11.08 -9.93
N ASP A 145 -7.67 11.21 -9.27
CA ASP A 145 -7.41 12.42 -8.53
C ASP A 145 -7.39 13.41 -9.68
N GLU A 146 -8.40 14.28 -9.75
CA GLU A 146 -8.57 15.22 -10.86
C GLU A 146 -7.26 16.00 -11.11
N TRP A 147 -6.37 16.02 -10.11
CA TRP A 147 -5.06 16.65 -10.11
C TRP A 147 -3.87 15.72 -10.43
N LEU A 148 -3.95 14.40 -10.26
CA LEU A 148 -2.81 13.46 -10.44
C LEU A 148 -3.00 12.41 -11.56
N GLY A 149 -4.24 12.15 -12.01
CA GLY A 149 -4.55 11.16 -13.05
C GLY A 149 -4.31 9.69 -12.65
N PRO A 150 -4.46 8.73 -13.59
CA PRO A 150 -4.24 7.31 -13.31
C PRO A 150 -2.73 7.00 -13.09
N ASP A 151 -2.46 6.00 -12.24
CA ASP A 151 -1.09 5.46 -12.10
C ASP A 151 -0.80 4.44 -13.20
N TRP A 152 0.25 4.71 -13.95
CA TRP A 152 0.84 3.80 -14.93
C TRP A 152 1.61 2.68 -14.24
N GLU A 153 1.46 1.46 -14.75
CA GLU A 153 2.19 0.29 -14.29
C GLU A 153 3.33 -0.09 -15.25
N SER A 154 4.41 -0.62 -14.70
CA SER A 154 5.54 -1.14 -15.47
C SER A 154 6.34 -2.10 -14.61
N GLU A 155 7.00 -3.11 -15.19
CA GLU A 155 7.96 -3.94 -14.44
C GLU A 155 9.18 -3.15 -13.97
N ASP A 156 9.50 -2.04 -14.64
CA ASP A 156 10.45 -1.02 -14.15
C ASP A 156 9.77 -0.12 -13.10
N CYS A 157 9.53 -0.69 -11.92
CA CYS A 157 8.76 -0.06 -10.85
C CYS A 157 9.49 0.19 -9.55
N LEU A 158 10.71 -0.34 -9.36
CA LEU A 158 11.46 -0.24 -8.10
C LEU A 158 11.98 1.18 -7.88
N THR A 159 11.05 2.04 -7.49
CA THR A 159 11.21 3.48 -7.36
C THR A 159 10.95 3.92 -5.93
N ILE A 160 11.60 5.01 -5.54
CA ILE A 160 11.50 5.62 -4.22
C ILE A 160 11.18 7.10 -4.41
N ASN A 161 10.24 7.61 -3.61
CA ASN A 161 9.98 9.05 -3.49
C ASN A 161 10.58 9.55 -2.17
N VAL A 162 11.19 10.74 -2.21
CA VAL A 162 11.71 11.43 -1.01
C VAL A 162 10.98 12.75 -0.84
N TYR A 163 10.40 12.97 0.33
CA TYR A 163 9.69 14.16 0.75
C TYR A 163 10.45 14.80 1.90
N ARG A 164 10.73 16.10 1.79
CA ARG A 164 11.47 16.83 2.82
C ARG A 164 10.89 18.22 3.08
N PRO A 165 11.03 18.77 4.30
CA PRO A 165 10.65 20.13 4.60
C PRO A 165 11.42 21.14 3.73
N ARG A 166 10.74 22.19 3.29
CA ARG A 166 11.36 23.25 2.49
C ARG A 166 12.34 24.05 3.35
N GLY A 167 13.53 24.31 2.81
CA GLY A 167 14.53 25.17 3.46
C GLY A 167 15.34 24.50 4.58
N HIS A 168 15.14 23.20 4.82
CA HIS A 168 15.96 22.45 5.76
C HIS A 168 17.35 22.18 5.17
N ALA A 169 18.39 22.54 5.92
CA ALA A 169 19.78 22.40 5.51
C ALA A 169 20.23 20.94 5.68
N ALA A 170 20.99 20.41 4.72
CA ALA A 170 21.37 18.99 4.70
C ALA A 170 22.29 18.61 5.88
N GLU A 171 22.96 19.58 6.49
CA GLU A 171 23.91 19.41 7.59
C GLU A 171 23.22 19.08 8.93
N LYS A 172 21.92 19.39 9.06
CA LYS A 172 21.11 18.99 10.22
C LYS A 172 20.31 17.75 9.85
N LYS A 173 20.79 16.57 10.20
CA LYS A 173 20.07 15.33 9.91
C LYS A 173 18.72 15.28 10.63
N LEU A 174 17.70 14.78 9.94
CA LEU A 174 16.35 14.59 10.45
C LEU A 174 15.99 13.11 10.52
N PRO A 175 15.16 12.68 11.49
CA PRO A 175 14.59 11.33 11.47
C PRO A 175 13.91 11.02 10.14
N VAL A 176 14.00 9.76 9.70
CA VAL A 176 13.45 9.28 8.43
C VAL A 176 12.30 8.33 8.72
N ALA A 177 11.19 8.45 7.98
CA ALA A 177 10.15 7.42 7.96
C ALA A 177 9.99 6.85 6.55
N VAL A 178 10.02 5.52 6.43
CA VAL A 178 9.88 4.76 5.18
C VAL A 178 8.52 4.08 5.16
N MET A 179 7.66 4.49 4.23
CA MET A 179 6.29 4.02 4.10
C MET A 179 6.22 2.93 3.04
N ILE A 180 5.80 1.75 3.48
CA ILE A 180 5.70 0.53 2.69
C ILE A 180 4.21 0.28 2.38
N PRO A 181 3.82 0.13 1.11
CA PRO A 181 2.42 -0.03 0.75
C PRO A 181 1.87 -1.43 1.07
N GLY A 182 0.71 -1.49 1.70
CA GLY A 182 -0.01 -2.75 1.95
C GLY A 182 -0.83 -3.23 0.74
N GLY A 183 -1.49 -4.39 0.88
CA GLY A 183 -2.41 -4.93 -0.13
C GLY A 183 -2.27 -6.42 -0.37
N ALA A 184 -2.26 -7.22 0.70
CA ALA A 184 -2.15 -8.69 0.62
C ALA A 184 -0.93 -9.20 -0.16
N PHE A 185 0.15 -8.42 -0.28
CA PHE A 185 1.30 -8.66 -1.19
C PHE A 185 0.93 -8.78 -2.68
N ASN A 186 -0.32 -8.56 -3.04
CA ASN A 186 -0.89 -8.78 -4.38
C ASN A 186 -1.35 -7.48 -5.05
N ARG A 187 -1.45 -6.43 -4.24
CA ARG A 187 -2.02 -5.15 -4.60
C ARG A 187 -1.24 -4.04 -3.90
N GLY A 188 -1.42 -2.83 -4.39
CA GLY A 188 -0.98 -1.62 -3.70
C GLY A 188 0.04 -0.79 -4.47
N ALA A 189 0.33 0.39 -3.94
CA ALA A 189 1.29 1.33 -4.50
C ALA A 189 1.71 2.35 -3.44
N ALA A 190 2.93 2.89 -3.55
CA ALA A 190 3.50 3.90 -2.65
C ALA A 190 2.56 5.09 -2.36
N ARG A 191 1.70 5.44 -3.32
CA ARG A 191 0.72 6.53 -3.24
C ARG A 191 -0.41 6.29 -2.25
N MET A 192 -0.64 5.06 -1.80
CA MET A 192 -1.70 4.75 -0.84
C MET A 192 -1.57 5.57 0.45
N HIS A 193 -0.33 5.88 0.84
CA HIS A 193 -0.02 6.71 1.98
C HIS A 193 0.26 8.15 1.54
N ASN A 194 -0.55 9.10 2.01
CA ASN A 194 -0.37 10.52 1.72
C ASN A 194 0.75 11.13 2.59
N THR A 195 1.98 10.73 2.27
CA THR A 195 3.20 11.18 2.93
C THR A 195 3.37 12.70 2.96
N PRO A 196 3.12 13.45 1.85
CA PRO A 196 3.20 14.90 1.89
C PRO A 196 2.27 15.53 2.93
N SER A 197 1.04 15.02 3.06
CA SER A 197 0.09 15.49 4.08
C SER A 197 0.64 15.22 5.47
N MET A 198 1.08 13.99 5.76
CA MET A 198 1.63 13.65 7.07
C MET A 198 2.85 14.51 7.44
N LEU A 199 3.76 14.75 6.49
CA LEU A 199 4.94 15.58 6.76
C LEU A 199 4.57 17.05 6.98
N ALA A 200 3.63 17.59 6.19
CA ALA A 200 3.25 19.01 6.24
C ALA A 200 2.54 19.43 7.53
N TRP A 201 1.86 18.49 8.20
CA TRP A 201 1.15 18.74 9.46
C TRP A 201 1.93 18.34 10.72
N SER A 202 3.13 17.79 10.54
CA SER A 202 4.01 17.42 11.64
C SER A 202 4.53 18.66 12.36
N GLU A 203 4.50 18.64 13.69
CA GLU A 203 4.99 19.73 14.54
C GLU A 203 6.52 19.86 14.51
N GLU A 204 7.22 18.72 14.41
CA GLU A 204 8.67 18.67 14.22
C GLU A 204 9.02 18.07 12.84
N PRO A 205 10.10 18.54 12.20
CA PRO A 205 10.47 18.10 10.86
C PRO A 205 11.04 16.66 10.85
N TRP A 206 10.72 15.92 9.81
CA TRP A 206 11.29 14.60 9.48
C TRP A 206 11.33 14.41 7.96
N ILE A 207 12.03 13.39 7.46
CA ILE A 207 12.10 13.04 6.04
C ILE A 207 11.17 11.86 5.75
N GLY A 208 10.24 12.05 4.83
CA GLY A 208 9.38 10.98 4.36
C GLY A 208 9.94 10.29 3.14
N VAL A 209 9.94 8.95 3.14
CA VAL A 209 10.32 8.11 2.02
C VAL A 209 9.17 7.18 1.71
N SER A 210 8.65 7.15 0.49
CA SER A 210 7.70 6.10 0.07
C SER A 210 8.34 5.24 -1.01
N MET A 211 8.10 3.94 -0.96
CA MET A 211 8.76 2.98 -1.84
C MET A 211 7.77 2.05 -2.55
N GLN A 212 8.18 1.52 -3.69
CA GLN A 212 7.53 0.42 -4.38
C GLN A 212 8.29 -0.88 -4.15
N TYR A 213 7.57 -2.01 -4.15
CA TYR A 213 8.14 -3.36 -4.21
C TYR A 213 7.27 -4.21 -5.14
N ARG A 214 7.84 -5.27 -5.72
CA ARG A 214 7.08 -6.18 -6.57
C ARG A 214 5.98 -6.89 -5.79
N ILE A 215 4.79 -6.95 -6.37
CA ILE A 215 3.59 -7.55 -5.81
C ILE A 215 3.08 -8.70 -6.70
N GLY A 216 2.16 -9.49 -6.19
CA GLY A 216 1.52 -10.61 -6.87
C GLY A 216 2.55 -11.64 -7.32
N VAL A 217 2.29 -12.28 -8.46
CA VAL A 217 3.19 -13.31 -9.01
C VAL A 217 4.61 -12.78 -9.28
N ALA A 218 4.78 -11.50 -9.60
CA ALA A 218 6.11 -10.91 -9.85
C ALA A 218 6.96 -10.78 -8.57
N GLY A 219 6.31 -10.64 -7.40
CA GLY A 219 6.98 -10.54 -6.10
C GLY A 219 6.94 -11.81 -5.25
N GLY A 220 5.97 -12.69 -5.51
CA GLY A 220 5.58 -13.79 -4.62
C GLY A 220 5.40 -15.16 -5.31
N MET A 221 5.96 -15.37 -6.51
CA MET A 221 6.03 -16.70 -7.12
C MET A 221 7.02 -17.60 -6.35
N ASN A 222 6.55 -18.11 -5.22
CA ASN A 222 7.31 -18.87 -4.24
C ASN A 222 6.98 -20.37 -4.37
N THR A 223 7.86 -21.13 -5.00
CA THR A 223 7.62 -22.55 -5.36
C THR A 223 8.90 -23.38 -5.21
N ALA A 224 8.80 -24.70 -5.32
CA ALA A 224 9.99 -25.56 -5.37
C ALA A 224 10.96 -25.14 -6.49
N LEU A 225 10.43 -24.74 -7.65
CA LEU A 225 11.21 -24.28 -8.80
C LEU A 225 11.95 -22.97 -8.49
N THR A 226 11.24 -21.95 -7.99
CA THR A 226 11.89 -20.66 -7.72
C THR A 226 12.85 -20.71 -6.54
N LYS A 227 12.68 -21.67 -5.62
CA LYS A 227 13.68 -21.98 -4.59
C LYS A 227 15.02 -22.43 -5.18
N LYS A 228 15.03 -23.37 -6.14
CA LYS A 228 16.26 -23.86 -6.80
C LYS A 228 17.05 -22.74 -7.48
N GLU A 229 16.35 -21.70 -7.92
CA GLU A 229 16.91 -20.53 -8.61
C GLU A 229 17.21 -19.34 -7.68
N GLY A 230 16.95 -19.47 -6.36
CA GLY A 230 17.17 -18.38 -5.40
C GLY A 230 16.18 -17.20 -5.52
N LEU A 231 15.04 -17.42 -6.16
CA LEU A 231 14.03 -16.41 -6.51
C LEU A 231 12.86 -16.32 -5.52
N LEU A 232 13.00 -16.82 -4.30
CA LEU A 232 11.96 -16.69 -3.26
C LEU A 232 11.88 -15.25 -2.72
N ASN A 233 10.68 -14.86 -2.29
CA ASN A 233 10.35 -13.64 -1.55
C ASN A 233 10.90 -12.35 -2.20
N LEU A 234 10.83 -12.24 -3.53
CA LEU A 234 11.35 -11.08 -4.27
C LEU A 234 10.76 -9.75 -3.77
N GLY A 235 9.46 -9.72 -3.42
CA GLY A 235 8.84 -8.52 -2.84
C GLY A 235 9.44 -8.10 -1.49
N LEU A 236 9.84 -9.04 -0.63
CA LEU A 236 10.54 -8.73 0.62
C LEU A 236 12.00 -8.30 0.35
N LYS A 237 12.67 -8.94 -0.61
CA LYS A 237 14.02 -8.53 -1.05
C LYS A 237 14.02 -7.10 -1.60
N ASP A 238 12.96 -6.69 -2.29
CA ASP A 238 12.80 -5.30 -2.75
C ASP A 238 12.68 -4.31 -1.59
N MET A 239 12.00 -4.69 -0.49
CA MET A 239 11.96 -3.88 0.74
C MET A 239 13.36 -3.70 1.32
N TYR A 240 14.17 -4.76 1.36
CA TYR A 240 15.58 -4.68 1.77
C TYR A 240 16.38 -3.73 0.88
N VAL A 241 16.31 -3.90 -0.43
CA VAL A 241 17.04 -3.04 -1.38
C VAL A 241 16.67 -1.56 -1.19
N ALA A 242 15.39 -1.25 -0.96
CA ALA A 242 14.95 0.11 -0.69
C ALA A 242 15.50 0.66 0.63
N LEU A 243 15.52 -0.14 1.70
CA LEU A 243 16.10 0.26 2.98
C LEU A 243 17.62 0.42 2.90
N GLU A 244 18.32 -0.42 2.14
CA GLU A 244 19.73 -0.26 1.85
C GLU A 244 20.01 1.01 1.06
N TRP A 245 19.14 1.37 0.12
CA TRP A 245 19.20 2.64 -0.57
C TRP A 245 19.03 3.81 0.40
N VAL A 246 18.08 3.74 1.34
CA VAL A 246 17.90 4.77 2.38
C VAL A 246 19.17 4.92 3.19
N GLN A 247 19.70 3.81 3.73
CA GLN A 247 20.96 3.81 4.50
C GLN A 247 22.12 4.46 3.74
N LYS A 248 22.24 4.18 2.44
CA LYS A 248 23.35 4.70 1.62
C LYS A 248 23.17 6.16 1.18
N ASN A 249 21.94 6.63 0.96
CA ASN A 249 21.68 7.87 0.21
C ASN A 249 20.94 8.94 1.00
N ILE A 250 20.18 8.60 2.05
CA ILE A 250 19.23 9.54 2.65
C ILE A 250 19.89 10.76 3.31
N ALA A 251 21.15 10.62 3.74
CA ALA A 251 21.97 11.72 4.25
C ALA A 251 22.11 12.86 3.25
N ALA A 252 22.21 12.57 1.95
CA ALA A 252 22.27 13.60 0.90
C ALA A 252 20.98 14.45 0.80
N PHE A 253 19.87 13.92 1.31
CA PHE A 253 18.59 14.61 1.36
C PHE A 253 18.36 15.34 2.70
N GLY A 254 19.27 15.20 3.66
CA GLY A 254 19.17 15.73 5.03
C GLY A 254 18.52 14.76 6.02
N GLY A 255 18.37 13.49 5.67
CA GLY A 255 17.87 12.46 6.60
C GLY A 255 18.98 11.79 7.41
N ASP A 256 18.63 11.25 8.57
CA ASP A 256 19.53 10.47 9.39
C ASP A 256 19.41 8.97 9.09
N PRO A 257 20.43 8.31 8.51
CA PRO A 257 20.41 6.86 8.34
C PRO A 257 20.40 6.11 9.68
N ASP A 258 20.85 6.75 10.76
CA ASP A 258 20.89 6.18 12.12
C ASP A 258 19.57 6.39 12.90
N ASP A 259 18.57 7.04 12.27
CA ASP A 259 17.22 7.17 12.83
C ASP A 259 16.14 6.96 11.76
N VAL A 260 15.80 5.69 11.52
CA VAL A 260 14.89 5.26 10.45
C VAL A 260 13.71 4.50 11.05
N THR A 261 12.50 4.99 10.82
CA THR A 261 11.23 4.32 11.14
C THR A 261 10.69 3.63 9.90
N ILE A 262 10.41 2.32 9.95
CA ILE A 262 9.65 1.63 8.90
C ILE A 262 8.18 1.59 9.27
N MET A 263 7.30 1.86 8.32
CA MET A 263 5.88 2.06 8.56
C MET A 263 5.04 1.40 7.46
N GLY A 264 3.97 0.70 7.85
CA GLY A 264 3.11 0.03 6.88
C GLY A 264 1.81 -0.47 7.47
N LEU A 265 0.84 -0.72 6.59
CA LEU A 265 -0.48 -1.26 6.90
C LEU A 265 -0.63 -2.68 6.33
N SER A 266 -1.32 -3.58 7.04
CA SER A 266 -1.75 -4.89 6.52
C SER A 266 -0.54 -5.74 6.07
N ALA A 267 -0.52 -6.22 4.84
CA ALA A 267 0.62 -6.95 4.27
C ALA A 267 1.98 -6.23 4.42
N ALA A 268 2.01 -4.89 4.36
CA ALA A 268 3.25 -4.16 4.63
C ALA A 268 3.68 -4.31 6.10
N ALA A 269 2.74 -4.26 7.04
CA ALA A 269 3.00 -4.52 8.45
C ALA A 269 3.40 -5.99 8.69
N HIS A 270 2.87 -6.95 7.92
CA HIS A 270 3.34 -8.34 7.95
C HIS A 270 4.81 -8.43 7.48
N GLY A 271 5.13 -7.78 6.36
CA GLY A 271 6.50 -7.69 5.84
C GLY A 271 7.46 -7.05 6.85
N ILE A 272 7.07 -5.93 7.48
CA ILE A 272 7.82 -5.28 8.56
C ILE A 272 8.07 -6.26 9.72
N GLY A 273 7.06 -7.04 10.11
CA GLY A 273 7.23 -8.09 11.11
C GLY A 273 8.29 -9.14 10.73
N HIS A 274 8.30 -9.58 9.47
CA HIS A 274 9.35 -10.48 8.97
C HIS A 274 10.74 -9.84 8.99
N LEU A 275 10.87 -8.57 8.60
CA LEU A 275 12.12 -7.81 8.69
C LEU A 275 12.60 -7.70 10.15
N ILE A 276 11.70 -7.44 11.10
CA ILE A 276 12.03 -7.41 12.53
C ILE A 276 12.55 -8.77 13.01
N MET A 277 11.98 -9.87 12.52
CA MET A 277 12.39 -11.23 12.89
C MET A 277 13.66 -11.72 12.21
N ASP A 278 14.09 -11.07 11.13
CA ASP A 278 15.28 -11.43 10.40
C ASP A 278 16.54 -11.01 11.17
N VAL A 279 17.08 -11.95 11.94
CA VAL A 279 18.35 -11.78 12.67
C VAL A 279 19.59 -12.00 11.81
N ASN A 280 19.42 -12.33 10.53
CA ASN A 280 20.52 -12.49 9.57
C ASN A 280 20.91 -11.15 8.90
N GLN A 281 20.25 -10.05 9.29
CA GLN A 281 20.60 -8.71 8.84
C GLN A 281 22.08 -8.40 9.10
N LYS A 282 22.83 -8.12 8.03
CA LYS A 282 24.26 -7.81 8.09
C LYS A 282 24.57 -6.43 8.69
N LYS A 283 23.58 -5.55 8.72
CA LYS A 283 23.64 -4.18 9.22
C LYS A 283 22.26 -3.74 9.68
N THR A 284 22.20 -2.82 10.63
CA THR A 284 20.94 -2.19 11.04
C THR A 284 20.40 -1.33 9.89
N LEU A 285 19.17 -1.62 9.45
CA LEU A 285 18.50 -0.89 8.38
C LEU A 285 17.43 0.08 8.88
N PHE A 286 16.90 -0.19 10.07
CA PHE A 286 15.83 0.56 10.72
C PHE A 286 15.99 0.52 12.23
N HIS A 287 15.38 1.49 12.89
CA HIS A 287 15.55 1.78 14.31
C HIS A 287 14.23 1.83 15.07
N LYS A 288 13.09 1.99 14.36
CA LYS A 288 11.72 2.04 14.88
C LYS A 288 10.75 1.38 13.89
N ALA A 289 9.61 0.89 14.36
CA ALA A 289 8.59 0.31 13.51
C ALA A 289 7.17 0.81 13.87
N ILE A 290 6.38 1.13 12.84
CA ILE A 290 4.93 1.34 12.95
C ILE A 290 4.21 0.28 12.13
N MET A 291 3.40 -0.54 12.80
CA MET A 291 2.73 -1.72 12.24
C MET A 291 1.22 -1.59 12.40
N ASP A 292 0.56 -1.06 11.38
CA ASP A 292 -0.89 -0.91 11.37
C ASP A 292 -1.54 -2.19 10.84
N SER A 293 -2.42 -2.80 11.64
CA SER A 293 -3.09 -4.07 11.32
C SER A 293 -2.10 -5.15 10.86
N GLY A 294 -1.01 -5.32 11.61
CA GLY A 294 0.09 -6.23 11.29
C GLY A 294 0.12 -7.51 12.12
N GLY A 295 -0.25 -8.64 11.54
CA GLY A 295 -0.16 -9.97 12.14
C GLY A 295 0.79 -10.90 11.38
N HIS A 296 2.11 -10.70 11.49
CA HIS A 296 3.09 -11.57 10.83
C HIS A 296 3.18 -12.97 11.47
N THR A 297 2.61 -13.18 12.66
CA THR A 297 2.35 -14.51 13.23
C THR A 297 0.99 -15.09 12.83
N ALA A 298 0.13 -14.27 12.23
CA ALA A 298 -1.13 -14.71 11.68
C ALA A 298 -0.88 -15.40 10.35
N ARG A 299 -1.68 -16.45 10.08
CA ARG A 299 -1.57 -17.29 8.88
C ARG A 299 -0.21 -17.97 8.80
N VAL A 300 -0.19 -19.22 8.37
CA VAL A 300 1.08 -19.91 8.30
C VAL A 300 1.89 -19.39 7.12
N VAL A 301 3.13 -19.04 7.43
CA VAL A 301 4.16 -18.88 6.41
C VAL A 301 4.54 -20.28 5.95
N HIS A 302 3.99 -20.69 4.81
CA HIS A 302 4.23 -22.03 4.27
C HIS A 302 5.66 -22.20 3.78
N ALA A 303 6.11 -23.45 3.69
CA ALA A 303 7.27 -23.79 2.87
C ALA A 303 6.98 -23.50 1.38
N PRO A 304 8.00 -23.16 0.57
CA PRO A 304 7.81 -22.96 -0.87
C PRO A 304 7.23 -24.19 -1.57
N GLU A 305 7.49 -25.40 -1.07
CA GLU A 305 6.98 -26.67 -1.63
C GLU A 305 5.61 -27.09 -1.08
N SER A 306 4.90 -26.22 -0.35
CA SER A 306 3.59 -26.58 0.20
C SER A 306 2.59 -26.92 -0.91
N ARG A 307 1.64 -27.82 -0.61
CA ARG A 307 0.60 -28.21 -1.57
C ARG A 307 -0.19 -27.00 -2.09
N LEU A 308 -0.44 -26.02 -1.21
CA LEU A 308 -1.15 -24.79 -1.57
C LEU A 308 -0.37 -23.96 -2.61
N ASN A 309 0.95 -23.78 -2.40
CA ASN A 309 1.79 -23.01 -3.32
C ASN A 309 1.95 -23.72 -4.67
N GLU A 310 2.14 -25.03 -4.67
CA GLU A 310 2.24 -25.82 -5.90
C GLU A 310 0.91 -25.83 -6.68
N ALA A 311 -0.24 -25.90 -6.00
CA ALA A 311 -1.55 -25.79 -6.65
C ALA A 311 -1.77 -24.42 -7.32
N HIS A 312 -1.40 -23.33 -6.64
CA HIS A 312 -1.45 -21.99 -7.25
C HIS A 312 -0.50 -21.87 -8.46
N PHE A 313 0.69 -22.47 -8.37
CA PHE A 313 1.66 -22.45 -9.46
C PHE A 313 1.21 -23.27 -10.66
N GLU A 314 0.65 -24.46 -10.45
CA GLU A 314 0.11 -25.29 -11.53
C GLU A 314 -1.01 -24.56 -12.29
N GLU A 315 -1.95 -23.94 -11.57
CA GLU A 315 -3.01 -23.14 -12.20
C GLU A 315 -2.44 -21.96 -12.99
N PHE A 316 -1.42 -21.28 -12.45
CA PHE A 316 -0.73 -20.20 -13.16
C PHE A 316 -0.05 -20.68 -14.45
N LEU A 317 0.60 -21.85 -14.43
CA LEU A 317 1.22 -22.45 -15.62
C LEU A 317 0.17 -22.82 -16.67
N GLN A 318 -1.00 -23.32 -16.26
CA GLN A 318 -2.13 -23.60 -17.16
C GLN A 318 -2.64 -22.32 -17.82
N LEU A 319 -2.80 -21.23 -17.06
CA LEU A 319 -3.28 -19.95 -17.57
C LEU A 319 -2.30 -19.27 -18.54
N THR A 320 -0.99 -19.48 -18.34
CA THR A 320 0.07 -18.90 -19.18
C THR A 320 0.45 -19.76 -20.38
N GLY A 321 0.03 -21.03 -20.42
CA GLY A 321 0.45 -22.00 -21.45
C GLY A 321 1.91 -22.46 -21.31
N CYS A 322 2.52 -22.24 -20.14
CA CYS A 322 3.85 -22.73 -19.80
C CYS A 322 3.83 -24.07 -19.04
N ASN A 323 2.66 -24.69 -18.89
CA ASN A 323 2.50 -26.04 -18.36
C ASN A 323 3.03 -27.13 -19.31
N ASN A 324 3.17 -28.36 -18.82
CA ASN A 324 3.59 -29.56 -19.57
C ASN A 324 4.95 -29.43 -20.27
N ARG A 325 5.87 -28.66 -19.68
CA ARG A 325 7.24 -28.47 -20.16
C ARG A 325 8.25 -29.13 -19.22
N PRO A 326 9.44 -29.51 -19.69
CA PRO A 326 10.56 -29.82 -18.81
C PRO A 326 10.82 -28.67 -17.83
N GLU A 327 11.17 -28.98 -16.58
CA GLU A 327 11.34 -27.98 -15.51
C GLU A 327 12.25 -26.80 -15.92
N HIS A 328 13.37 -27.09 -16.60
CA HIS A 328 14.34 -26.09 -17.04
C HIS A 328 13.83 -25.14 -18.15
N GLU A 329 12.72 -25.45 -18.81
CA GLU A 329 12.09 -24.60 -19.83
C GLU A 329 10.96 -23.71 -19.28
N ILE A 330 10.49 -23.96 -18.05
CA ILE A 330 9.33 -23.25 -17.47
C ILE A 330 9.63 -21.76 -17.28
N LEU A 331 10.73 -21.40 -16.60
CA LEU A 331 11.09 -19.99 -16.39
C LEU A 331 11.44 -19.25 -17.69
N PRO A 332 12.22 -19.84 -18.63
CA PRO A 332 12.38 -19.26 -19.97
C PRO A 332 11.05 -19.00 -20.70
N CYS A 333 10.10 -19.94 -20.63
CA CYS A 333 8.76 -19.75 -21.20
C CYS A 333 8.06 -18.53 -20.58
N LEU A 334 8.01 -18.45 -19.24
CA LEU A 334 7.36 -17.35 -18.54
C LEU A 334 8.00 -16.00 -18.86
N ARG A 335 9.33 -15.92 -18.91
CA ARG A 335 10.06 -14.67 -19.23
C ARG A 335 9.88 -14.20 -20.68
N ALA A 336 9.48 -15.09 -21.59
CA ALA A 336 9.24 -14.75 -22.99
C ALA A 336 7.82 -14.22 -23.24
N LEU A 337 6.91 -14.33 -22.27
CA LEU A 337 5.54 -13.85 -22.40
C LEU A 337 5.45 -12.32 -22.16
N PRO A 338 4.44 -11.64 -22.74
CA PRO A 338 4.15 -10.26 -22.38
C PRO A 338 3.87 -10.11 -20.89
N SER A 339 4.34 -9.02 -20.28
CA SER A 339 4.13 -8.74 -18.86
C SER A 339 2.64 -8.79 -18.47
N SER A 340 1.75 -8.24 -19.29
CA SER A 340 0.30 -8.29 -19.05
C SER A 340 -0.22 -9.72 -18.92
N THR A 341 0.26 -10.67 -19.71
CA THR A 341 -0.13 -12.09 -19.61
C THR A 341 0.25 -12.70 -18.27
N ILE A 342 1.46 -12.40 -17.78
CA ILE A 342 1.94 -12.87 -16.47
C ILE A 342 1.11 -12.27 -15.34
N ILE A 343 0.90 -10.97 -15.37
CA ILE A 343 0.24 -10.22 -14.30
C ILE A 343 -1.25 -10.56 -14.24
N GLU A 344 -1.95 -10.61 -15.38
CA GLU A 344 -3.37 -10.99 -15.44
C GLU A 344 -3.58 -12.44 -15.02
N SER A 345 -2.70 -13.37 -15.42
CA SER A 345 -2.80 -14.77 -15.02
C SER A 345 -2.56 -14.93 -13.52
N GLY A 346 -1.53 -14.29 -12.96
CA GLY A 346 -1.28 -14.27 -11.53
C GLY A 346 -2.45 -13.66 -10.75
N GLN A 347 -3.05 -12.59 -11.26
CA GLN A 347 -4.22 -11.96 -10.65
C GLN A 347 -5.43 -12.89 -10.65
N LYS A 348 -5.67 -13.67 -11.72
CA LYS A 348 -6.77 -14.65 -11.76
C LYS A 348 -6.62 -15.72 -10.68
N VAL A 349 -5.41 -16.26 -10.48
CA VAL A 349 -5.14 -17.23 -9.40
C VAL A 349 -5.44 -16.61 -8.03
N TYR A 350 -4.95 -15.39 -7.80
CA TYR A 350 -5.24 -14.66 -6.56
C TYR A 350 -6.74 -14.43 -6.36
N GLU A 351 -7.47 -13.96 -7.37
CA GLU A 351 -8.91 -13.69 -7.28
C GLU A 351 -9.73 -14.95 -6.99
N LYS A 352 -9.33 -16.10 -7.55
CA LYS A 352 -9.96 -17.38 -7.25
C LYS A 352 -9.72 -17.84 -5.81
N SER A 353 -8.53 -17.57 -5.27
CA SER A 353 -8.18 -17.87 -3.86
C SER A 353 -8.73 -16.85 -2.86
N ASN A 354 -9.22 -15.69 -3.32
CA ASN A 354 -9.60 -14.59 -2.45
C ASN A 354 -10.80 -14.88 -1.52
N PRO A 355 -11.88 -15.58 -1.96
CA PRO A 355 -13.02 -15.89 -1.09
C PRO A 355 -12.69 -16.80 0.10
N SER A 356 -11.76 -17.75 -0.07
CA SER A 356 -11.29 -18.62 1.02
C SER A 356 -10.21 -17.98 1.88
N VAL A 357 -9.70 -16.81 1.47
CA VAL A 357 -8.58 -16.09 2.09
C VAL A 357 -7.27 -16.92 2.17
N ARG A 358 -7.16 -18.00 1.39
CA ARG A 358 -5.94 -18.78 1.19
C ARG A 358 -5.15 -18.22 0.02
N TRP A 359 -4.81 -16.94 0.13
CA TRP A 359 -4.30 -16.14 -0.98
C TRP A 359 -3.06 -16.72 -1.65
N ALA A 360 -3.03 -16.64 -2.98
CA ALA A 360 -1.82 -16.86 -3.74
C ALA A 360 -0.76 -15.75 -3.50
N TRP A 361 0.48 -16.06 -3.86
CA TRP A 361 1.60 -15.12 -3.92
C TRP A 361 1.98 -14.48 -2.57
N GLN A 362 1.79 -15.21 -1.46
CA GLN A 362 2.22 -14.78 -0.11
C GLN A 362 3.71 -15.11 0.13
N PRO A 363 4.36 -14.44 1.10
CA PRO A 363 5.70 -14.83 1.55
C PRO A 363 5.79 -16.28 2.05
N VAL A 364 6.96 -16.89 1.92
CA VAL A 364 7.25 -18.28 2.35
C VAL A 364 8.50 -18.36 3.24
N LEU A 365 8.69 -19.50 3.90
CA LEU A 365 9.92 -19.83 4.61
C LEU A 365 11.07 -20.03 3.60
N ASP A 366 11.88 -19.00 3.40
CA ASP A 366 12.96 -19.00 2.41
C ASP A 366 14.33 -19.43 2.97
N GLY A 367 14.44 -19.56 4.30
CA GLY A 367 15.71 -19.87 4.96
C GLY A 367 16.68 -18.68 5.04
N ASP A 368 16.25 -17.50 4.60
CA ASP A 368 17.05 -16.27 4.52
C ASP A 368 16.36 -15.16 5.35
N ILE A 369 15.44 -14.39 4.73
CA ILE A 369 14.67 -13.33 5.41
C ILE A 369 13.68 -13.96 6.40
N ILE A 370 12.93 -14.98 5.96
CA ILE A 370 12.04 -15.76 6.83
C ILE A 370 12.69 -17.11 7.06
N SER A 371 13.72 -17.10 7.91
CA SER A 371 14.51 -18.30 8.23
C SER A 371 13.80 -19.31 9.14
N ARG A 372 12.73 -18.89 9.84
CA ARG A 372 11.95 -19.70 10.78
C ARG A 372 10.52 -19.17 10.89
N ARG A 373 9.62 -19.95 11.49
CA ARG A 373 8.25 -19.48 11.71
C ARG A 373 8.26 -18.24 12.60
N PRO A 374 7.42 -17.24 12.28
CA PRO A 374 7.32 -16.01 13.07
C PRO A 374 7.11 -16.24 14.58
N ILE A 375 6.25 -17.19 14.95
CA ILE A 375 6.01 -17.50 16.36
C ILE A 375 7.25 -18.07 17.06
N ASP A 376 8.08 -18.85 16.35
CA ASP A 376 9.33 -19.39 16.90
C ASP A 376 10.36 -18.27 17.10
N ALA A 377 10.39 -17.27 16.21
CA ALA A 377 11.22 -16.08 16.38
C ALA A 377 10.84 -15.29 17.65
N TRP A 378 9.55 -15.05 17.89
CA TRP A 378 9.10 -14.40 19.13
C TRP A 378 9.47 -15.19 20.38
N LYS A 379 9.18 -16.49 20.40
CA LYS A 379 9.46 -17.37 21.56
C LYS A 379 10.94 -17.42 21.90
N SER A 380 11.81 -17.38 20.88
CA SER A 380 13.26 -17.37 21.08
C SER A 380 13.80 -16.09 21.73
N GLY A 381 13.04 -14.98 21.68
CA GLY A 381 13.50 -13.66 22.09
C GLY A 381 14.54 -13.05 21.15
N ASN A 382 14.90 -13.74 20.06
CA ASN A 382 15.90 -13.32 19.09
C ASN A 382 15.24 -12.69 17.85
N TRP A 383 15.19 -11.36 17.88
CA TRP A 383 14.64 -10.47 16.86
C TRP A 383 15.32 -9.09 16.98
N ASN A 384 15.20 -8.24 15.96
CA ASN A 384 15.78 -6.90 15.95
C ASN A 384 15.06 -5.98 16.92
N LYS A 385 15.64 -5.80 18.12
CA LYS A 385 15.09 -5.01 19.22
C LYS A 385 14.97 -3.52 18.86
N VAL A 386 13.81 -3.12 18.37
CA VAL A 386 13.44 -1.72 18.06
C VAL A 386 12.14 -1.33 18.77
N PRO A 387 11.89 -0.05 19.09
CA PRO A 387 10.58 0.42 19.53
C PRO A 387 9.51 0.14 18.48
N ILE A 388 8.30 -0.23 18.93
CA ILE A 388 7.18 -0.61 18.06
C ILE A 388 5.93 0.19 18.43
N LEU A 389 5.24 0.78 17.46
CA LEU A 389 3.86 1.24 17.59
C LEU A 389 3.00 0.33 16.72
N THR A 390 2.03 -0.38 17.32
CA THR A 390 1.23 -1.39 16.62
C THR A 390 -0.24 -1.31 17.04
N GLY A 391 -1.15 -1.74 16.17
CA GLY A 391 -2.56 -1.80 16.53
C GLY A 391 -3.42 -2.48 15.46
N SER A 392 -4.68 -2.71 15.81
CA SER A 392 -5.68 -3.32 14.94
C SER A 392 -6.98 -2.52 14.97
N ALA A 393 -7.77 -2.67 13.91
CA ALA A 393 -9.14 -2.18 13.85
C ALA A 393 -10.10 -3.09 14.64
N HIS A 394 -11.28 -2.58 14.98
CA HIS A 394 -12.29 -3.36 15.68
C HIS A 394 -12.90 -4.43 14.77
N ASN A 395 -13.18 -4.09 13.50
CA ASN A 395 -13.85 -4.94 12.52
C ASN A 395 -12.88 -5.36 11.40
N GLU A 396 -11.71 -5.89 11.77
CA GLU A 396 -10.65 -6.28 10.82
C GLU A 396 -11.11 -7.31 9.77
N GLY A 397 -12.07 -8.17 10.13
CA GLY A 397 -12.54 -9.24 9.26
C GLY A 397 -13.67 -8.87 8.31
N ALA A 398 -14.29 -7.69 8.47
CA ALA A 398 -15.55 -7.36 7.83
C ALA A 398 -15.49 -7.44 6.29
N MET A 399 -14.38 -7.02 5.69
CA MET A 399 -14.21 -7.08 4.24
C MET A 399 -13.74 -8.44 3.69
N TYR A 400 -13.47 -9.42 4.55
CA TYR A 400 -12.81 -10.69 4.19
C TYR A 400 -13.69 -11.93 4.33
N VAL A 401 -14.85 -11.81 4.97
CA VAL A 401 -15.77 -12.94 5.18
C VAL A 401 -17.02 -12.85 4.30
N PRO A 402 -17.71 -13.97 4.01
CA PRO A 402 -18.91 -13.96 3.18
C PRO A 402 -20.07 -13.22 3.85
N LYS A 403 -20.52 -12.10 3.26
CA LYS A 403 -21.69 -11.32 3.72
C LYS A 403 -23.01 -12.12 3.70
N THR A 404 -23.05 -13.18 2.92
CA THR A 404 -24.23 -14.04 2.74
C THR A 404 -24.24 -15.24 3.69
N ALA A 405 -23.25 -15.38 4.59
CA ALA A 405 -23.19 -16.49 5.54
C ALA A 405 -24.44 -16.49 6.45
N SER A 406 -25.28 -17.50 6.28
CA SER A 406 -26.63 -17.55 6.83
C SER A 406 -26.88 -18.76 7.71
N THR A 407 -26.19 -19.88 7.49
CA THR A 407 -26.31 -21.08 8.32
C THR A 407 -25.06 -21.31 9.18
N PRO A 408 -25.17 -22.00 10.33
CA PRO A 408 -24.00 -22.35 11.15
C PRO A 408 -22.92 -23.10 10.36
N GLU A 409 -23.33 -23.89 9.37
CA GLU A 409 -22.44 -24.60 8.45
C GLU A 409 -21.63 -23.63 7.58
N ASP A 410 -22.19 -22.49 7.15
CA ASP A 410 -21.43 -21.47 6.40
C ASP A 410 -20.24 -20.92 7.21
N PHE A 411 -20.42 -20.75 8.53
CA PHE A 411 -19.34 -20.34 9.44
C PHE A 411 -18.28 -21.43 9.57
N ASP A 412 -18.70 -22.66 9.85
CA ASP A 412 -17.78 -23.78 10.02
C ASP A 412 -16.98 -24.06 8.74
N ASP A 413 -17.65 -24.09 7.58
CA ASP A 413 -17.04 -24.40 6.30
C ASP A 413 -16.07 -23.32 5.84
N PHE A 414 -16.33 -22.05 6.19
CA PHE A 414 -15.37 -20.97 6.00
C PHE A 414 -14.05 -21.27 6.74
N PHE A 415 -14.12 -21.64 8.03
CA PHE A 415 -12.93 -21.93 8.83
C PHE A 415 -12.26 -23.26 8.47
N ARG A 416 -13.01 -24.31 8.11
CA ARG A 416 -12.44 -25.57 7.58
C ARG A 416 -11.72 -25.35 6.26
N THR A 417 -12.24 -24.47 5.41
CA THR A 417 -11.60 -24.15 4.14
C THR A 417 -10.32 -23.35 4.36
N LEU A 418 -10.39 -22.31 5.20
CA LEU A 418 -9.28 -21.42 5.53
C LEU A 418 -8.16 -22.15 6.28
N LEU A 419 -8.53 -22.95 7.29
CA LEU A 419 -7.66 -23.67 8.21
C LEU A 419 -7.99 -25.17 8.21
N PRO A 420 -7.54 -25.92 7.18
CA PRO A 420 -7.87 -27.34 7.03
C PRO A 420 -7.31 -28.23 8.14
N GLN A 421 -6.37 -27.73 8.95
CA GLN A 421 -5.78 -28.41 10.09
C GLN A 421 -6.65 -28.37 11.36
N LEU A 422 -7.70 -27.54 11.41
CA LEU A 422 -8.58 -27.48 12.59
C LEU A 422 -9.31 -28.81 12.77
N SER A 423 -9.19 -29.39 13.96
CA SER A 423 -9.93 -30.61 14.29
C SER A 423 -11.42 -30.32 14.52
N HIS A 424 -12.25 -31.36 14.55
CA HIS A 424 -13.66 -31.22 14.96
C HIS A 424 -13.81 -30.58 16.34
N ARG A 425 -12.85 -30.84 17.24
CA ARG A 425 -12.82 -30.21 18.58
C ARG A 425 -12.50 -28.72 18.50
N ASP A 426 -11.55 -28.32 17.65
CA ASP A 426 -11.22 -26.90 17.51
C ASP A 426 -12.38 -26.11 16.89
N ILE A 427 -13.11 -26.69 15.94
CA ILE A 427 -14.33 -26.07 15.39
C ILE A 427 -15.45 -26.00 16.45
N ALA A 428 -15.59 -27.01 17.30
CA ALA A 428 -16.56 -26.97 18.41
C ALA A 428 -16.21 -25.85 19.41
N GLU A 429 -14.94 -25.75 19.82
CA GLU A 429 -14.44 -24.68 20.70
C GLU A 429 -14.63 -23.29 20.06
N LEU A 430 -14.42 -23.19 18.74
CA LEU A 430 -14.70 -21.98 17.99
C LEU A 430 -16.20 -21.61 18.01
N ASN A 431 -17.11 -22.57 17.92
CA ASN A 431 -18.55 -22.33 18.06
C ASN A 431 -18.96 -21.92 19.48
N GLU A 432 -18.22 -22.32 20.51
CA GLU A 432 -18.44 -21.87 21.89
C GLU A 432 -17.96 -20.42 22.10
N LEU A 433 -16.81 -20.06 21.52
CA LEU A 433 -16.27 -18.70 21.58
C LEU A 433 -17.05 -17.70 20.73
N TYR A 434 -17.63 -18.17 19.62
CA TYR A 434 -18.46 -17.37 18.72
C TYR A 434 -19.86 -17.96 18.61
N PRO A 435 -20.74 -17.81 19.63
CA PRO A 435 -22.02 -18.49 19.68
C PRO A 435 -22.92 -18.17 18.48
N ASP A 436 -23.50 -19.23 17.92
CA ASP A 436 -24.48 -19.18 16.85
C ASP A 436 -25.67 -18.26 17.19
N PRO A 437 -25.82 -17.13 16.48
CA PRO A 437 -26.87 -16.16 16.77
C PRO A 437 -28.28 -16.67 16.42
N SER A 438 -28.39 -17.74 15.63
CA SER A 438 -29.69 -18.37 15.33
C SER A 438 -30.21 -19.23 16.49
N LYS A 439 -29.31 -19.68 17.38
CA LYS A 439 -29.64 -20.51 18.55
C LYS A 439 -29.65 -19.71 19.85
N ASN A 440 -28.89 -18.62 19.90
CA ASN A 440 -28.79 -17.75 21.06
C ASN A 440 -29.15 -16.30 20.68
N PRO A 441 -30.41 -15.88 20.88
CA PRO A 441 -30.85 -14.50 20.63
C PRO A 441 -30.15 -13.44 21.49
N ASP A 442 -29.53 -13.84 22.60
CA ASP A 442 -28.78 -12.94 23.49
C ASP A 442 -27.28 -12.90 23.12
N SER A 443 -26.85 -13.61 22.07
CA SER A 443 -25.47 -13.60 21.58
C SER A 443 -25.07 -12.19 21.14
N GLU A 444 -23.86 -11.76 21.51
CA GLU A 444 -23.30 -10.50 21.03
C GLU A 444 -23.12 -10.48 19.50
N TYR A 445 -23.12 -11.65 18.87
CA TYR A 445 -23.00 -11.84 17.43
C TYR A 445 -24.34 -11.84 16.69
N VAL A 446 -25.45 -11.53 17.36
CA VAL A 446 -26.70 -11.25 16.67
C VAL A 446 -26.50 -10.07 15.72
N GLU A 447 -26.88 -10.28 14.46
CA GLU A 447 -26.83 -9.28 13.41
C GLU A 447 -27.96 -8.26 13.61
N THR A 448 -27.60 -7.03 13.95
CA THR A 448 -28.53 -5.95 14.26
C THR A 448 -28.50 -4.82 13.24
N ARG A 449 -27.60 -4.89 12.24
CA ARG A 449 -27.53 -3.88 11.19
C ARG A 449 -28.76 -3.96 10.30
N PRO A 450 -29.36 -2.83 9.89
CA PRO A 450 -30.54 -2.81 9.01
C PRO A 450 -30.13 -3.02 7.55
N LEU A 451 -29.41 -4.12 7.28
CA LEU A 451 -28.86 -4.47 5.97
C LEU A 451 -29.24 -5.90 5.60
N ASP A 452 -29.31 -6.18 4.30
CA ASP A 452 -29.50 -7.53 3.78
C ASP A 452 -28.18 -8.31 3.85
N ILE A 453 -27.87 -8.82 5.04
CA ILE A 453 -26.67 -9.60 5.36
C ILE A 453 -27.05 -10.84 6.17
N GLY A 454 -26.32 -11.92 5.95
CA GLY A 454 -26.63 -13.20 6.58
C GLY A 454 -26.40 -13.17 8.09
N PRO A 455 -27.23 -13.85 8.90
CA PRO A 455 -27.17 -13.79 10.36
C PRO A 455 -25.84 -14.29 10.97
N GLN A 456 -25.03 -15.06 10.24
CA GLN A 456 -23.73 -15.56 10.73
C GLN A 456 -22.57 -14.61 10.42
N TYR A 457 -22.80 -13.58 9.60
CA TYR A 457 -21.75 -12.66 9.14
C TYR A 457 -21.01 -11.98 10.30
N LYS A 458 -21.74 -11.50 11.32
CA LYS A 458 -21.14 -10.79 12.47
C LYS A 458 -20.17 -11.66 13.29
N ARG A 459 -20.52 -12.93 13.56
CA ARG A 459 -19.56 -13.85 14.21
C ARG A 459 -18.40 -14.21 13.29
N ALA A 460 -18.64 -14.37 11.99
CA ALA A 460 -17.57 -14.68 11.04
C ALA A 460 -16.55 -13.53 10.96
N GLU A 461 -16.99 -12.27 10.84
CA GLU A 461 -16.08 -11.12 10.75
C GLU A 461 -15.28 -10.90 12.04
N ALA A 462 -15.90 -11.14 13.20
CA ALA A 462 -15.21 -11.09 14.49
C ALA A 462 -14.14 -12.19 14.59
N ALA A 463 -14.54 -13.45 14.35
CA ALA A 463 -13.65 -14.61 14.44
C ALA A 463 -12.44 -14.49 13.50
N TYR A 464 -12.68 -14.11 12.25
CA TYR A 464 -11.60 -13.92 11.29
C TYR A 464 -10.72 -12.70 11.64
N GLY A 465 -11.32 -11.58 12.09
CA GLY A 465 -10.59 -10.40 12.53
C GLY A 465 -9.66 -10.69 13.70
N HIS A 466 -10.13 -11.50 14.66
CA HIS A 466 -9.34 -11.99 15.78
C HIS A 466 -8.19 -12.89 15.33
N TYR A 467 -8.48 -13.88 14.47
CA TYR A 467 -7.49 -14.79 13.89
C TYR A 467 -6.38 -14.06 13.13
N ALA A 468 -6.74 -13.19 12.19
CA ALA A 468 -5.80 -12.64 11.22
C ALA A 468 -5.06 -11.39 11.71
N TYR A 469 -5.62 -10.65 12.68
CA TYR A 469 -5.09 -9.32 13.04
C TYR A 469 -5.08 -9.06 14.54
N THR A 470 -6.24 -8.97 15.22
CA THR A 470 -6.28 -8.53 16.63
C THR A 470 -5.39 -9.37 17.53
N CYS A 471 -5.50 -10.71 17.49
CA CYS A 471 -4.72 -11.57 18.37
C CYS A 471 -3.23 -11.64 18.01
N PRO A 472 -2.84 -11.72 16.72
CA PRO A 472 -1.45 -11.55 16.27
C PRO A 472 -0.81 -10.20 16.63
N VAL A 473 -1.56 -9.09 16.53
CA VAL A 473 -1.10 -7.75 16.93
C VAL A 473 -0.86 -7.70 18.44
N ARG A 474 -1.79 -8.25 19.25
CA ARG A 474 -1.59 -8.38 20.71
C ARG A 474 -0.40 -9.28 21.04
N GLN A 475 -0.20 -10.36 20.27
CA GLN A 475 0.96 -11.24 20.41
C GLN A 475 2.26 -10.46 20.18
N THR A 476 2.32 -9.60 19.16
CA THR A 476 3.45 -8.70 18.91
C THR A 476 3.72 -7.80 20.11
N ALA A 477 2.67 -7.20 20.71
CA ALA A 477 2.83 -6.38 21.90
C ALA A 477 3.37 -7.17 23.10
N ILE A 478 2.81 -8.34 23.38
CA ILE A 478 3.20 -9.20 24.52
C ILE A 478 4.65 -9.68 24.38
N TRP A 479 5.04 -10.23 23.23
CA TRP A 479 6.39 -10.76 23.04
C TRP A 479 7.43 -9.67 22.83
N GLY A 480 7.04 -8.56 22.19
CA GLY A 480 7.89 -7.38 22.01
C GLY A 480 8.24 -6.68 23.32
N SER A 481 7.36 -6.74 24.32
CA SER A 481 7.55 -6.16 25.65
C SER A 481 7.89 -7.20 26.73
N LYS A 482 8.38 -8.39 26.35
CA LYS A 482 8.54 -9.51 27.30
C LYS A 482 9.58 -9.23 28.38
N SER A 483 10.67 -8.55 28.04
CA SER A 483 11.71 -8.14 28.99
C SER A 483 11.58 -6.66 29.37
N PRO A 484 11.79 -6.26 30.63
CA PRO A 484 11.91 -4.85 31.01
C PRO A 484 13.04 -4.10 30.30
N SER A 485 14.01 -4.82 29.73
CA SER A 485 15.10 -4.27 28.92
C SER A 485 14.77 -4.16 27.43
N ASP A 486 13.63 -4.70 26.99
CA ASP A 486 13.21 -4.59 25.60
C ASP A 486 12.74 -3.15 25.30
N PRO A 487 12.88 -2.68 24.05
CA PRO A 487 12.36 -1.38 23.65
C PRO A 487 10.84 -1.26 23.86
N PRO A 488 10.32 -0.03 24.04
CA PRO A 488 8.91 0.16 24.30
C PRO A 488 8.04 -0.27 23.11
N VAL A 489 6.93 -0.92 23.43
CA VAL A 489 5.87 -1.24 22.47
C VAL A 489 4.63 -0.44 22.84
N TYR A 490 3.96 0.18 21.87
CA TYR A 490 2.75 0.96 22.07
C TYR A 490 1.60 0.31 21.30
N LEU A 491 0.59 -0.16 22.03
CA LEU A 491 -0.57 -0.84 21.45
C LEU A 491 -1.76 0.12 21.31
N TYR A 492 -2.42 0.11 20.15
CA TYR A 492 -3.69 0.79 19.93
C TYR A 492 -4.80 -0.13 19.38
N HIS A 493 -6.03 0.34 19.54
CA HIS A 493 -7.25 -0.22 18.97
C HIS A 493 -8.04 0.87 18.25
N TRP A 494 -8.31 0.66 16.97
CA TRP A 494 -9.10 1.58 16.15
C TRP A 494 -10.57 1.18 16.18
N ALA A 495 -11.41 2.02 16.80
CA ALA A 495 -12.82 1.73 17.08
C ALA A 495 -13.81 2.69 16.40
N LEU A 496 -13.32 3.62 15.55
CA LEU A 496 -14.17 4.55 14.83
C LEU A 496 -15.04 3.82 13.80
N ASN A 497 -16.36 3.82 14.01
CA ASN A 497 -17.30 3.20 13.10
C ASN A 497 -17.49 4.06 11.84
N LYS A 498 -16.86 3.65 10.74
CA LYS A 498 -16.85 4.39 9.49
C LYS A 498 -18.09 4.13 8.64
N THR A 499 -18.61 2.90 8.64
CA THR A 499 -19.73 2.50 7.77
C THR A 499 -20.63 1.52 8.50
N ALA A 500 -21.94 1.59 8.25
CA ALA A 500 -22.89 0.64 8.82
C ALA A 500 -22.54 -0.82 8.51
N LEU A 501 -22.02 -1.12 7.31
CA LEU A 501 -21.67 -2.47 6.91
C LEU A 501 -20.36 -2.95 7.55
N TYR A 502 -19.26 -2.23 7.36
CA TYR A 502 -17.93 -2.71 7.74
C TYR A 502 -17.42 -2.20 9.10
N GLY A 503 -18.18 -1.37 9.80
CA GLY A 503 -17.81 -0.89 11.13
C GLY A 503 -16.54 -0.04 11.11
N ALA A 504 -15.67 -0.26 12.10
CA ALA A 504 -14.29 0.23 12.10
C ALA A 504 -13.40 -0.76 11.34
N ASN A 505 -13.36 -0.61 10.02
CA ASN A 505 -12.85 -1.63 9.11
C ASN A 505 -11.31 -1.61 9.00
N HIS A 506 -10.77 -2.73 8.53
CA HIS A 506 -9.37 -2.88 8.15
C HIS A 506 -8.86 -1.72 7.28
N GLY A 507 -7.84 -1.02 7.77
CA GLY A 507 -7.14 0.06 7.05
C GLY A 507 -7.78 1.45 7.14
N ASP A 508 -8.91 1.62 7.84
CA ASP A 508 -9.59 2.91 7.96
C ASP A 508 -8.75 3.99 8.64
N GLN A 509 -7.88 3.61 9.57
CA GLN A 509 -7.01 4.50 10.33
C GLN A 509 -5.95 5.21 9.47
N MET A 510 -5.58 4.64 8.31
CA MET A 510 -4.49 5.16 7.47
C MET A 510 -4.71 6.63 7.09
N ARG A 511 -5.94 7.00 6.71
CA ARG A 511 -6.26 8.39 6.30
C ARG A 511 -6.28 9.38 7.47
N TYR A 512 -6.54 8.88 8.68
CA TYR A 512 -6.48 9.65 9.93
C TYR A 512 -5.03 9.89 10.36
N GLN A 513 -4.20 8.85 10.30
CA GLN A 513 -2.78 8.91 10.63
C GLN A 513 -1.99 9.88 9.72
N THR A 514 -2.35 9.97 8.42
CA THR A 514 -1.79 10.96 7.49
C THR A 514 -2.42 12.35 7.56
N TYR A 515 -3.41 12.52 8.45
CA TYR A 515 -4.14 13.77 8.66
C TYR A 515 -4.73 14.36 7.36
N ASN A 516 -5.31 13.50 6.53
CA ASN A 516 -5.80 13.89 5.20
C ASN A 516 -6.94 14.90 5.28
N ALA A 517 -6.99 15.80 4.28
CA ALA A 517 -8.10 16.75 4.14
C ALA A 517 -9.47 16.04 4.11
N GLU A 518 -9.57 14.89 3.44
CA GLU A 518 -10.80 14.12 3.30
C GLU A 518 -11.46 13.68 4.62
N VAL A 519 -10.67 13.47 5.68
CA VAL A 519 -11.19 13.09 7.00
C VAL A 519 -11.36 14.32 7.89
N ARG A 520 -10.43 15.29 7.79
CA ARG A 520 -10.49 16.54 8.57
C ARG A 520 -11.66 17.43 8.19
N SER A 521 -12.09 17.40 6.94
CA SER A 521 -13.19 18.23 6.45
C SER A 521 -14.58 17.67 6.77
N ILE A 522 -14.68 16.50 7.40
CA ILE A 522 -15.97 15.85 7.69
C ILE A 522 -16.66 16.57 8.86
N SER A 523 -15.99 16.69 10.01
CA SER A 523 -16.51 17.38 11.19
C SER A 523 -15.37 17.72 12.17
N PRO A 524 -15.61 18.61 13.16
CA PRO A 524 -14.62 18.89 14.21
C PRO A 524 -14.18 17.65 14.98
N LYS A 525 -15.09 16.68 15.19
CA LYS A 525 -14.75 15.42 15.88
C LYS A 525 -13.85 14.53 15.03
N GLN A 526 -14.10 14.45 13.72
CA GLN A 526 -13.22 13.71 12.80
C GLN A 526 -11.83 14.35 12.70
N GLU A 527 -11.76 15.70 12.68
CA GLU A 527 -10.48 16.42 12.75
C GLU A 527 -9.73 16.11 14.06
N GLU A 528 -10.43 16.10 15.20
CA GLU A 528 -9.84 15.76 16.50
C GLU A 528 -9.25 14.34 16.51
N ILE A 529 -10.00 13.34 16.07
CA ILE A 529 -9.54 11.94 16.01
C ILE A 529 -8.32 11.81 15.08
N ALA A 530 -8.40 12.43 13.90
CA ALA A 530 -7.30 12.41 12.94
C ALA A 530 -6.06 13.08 13.53
N GLY A 531 -6.23 14.22 14.20
CA GLY A 531 -5.14 14.99 14.75
C GLY A 531 -4.45 14.30 15.92
N LEU A 532 -5.21 13.62 16.78
CA LEU A 532 -4.66 12.80 17.86
C LEU A 532 -3.81 11.65 17.31
N MET A 533 -4.35 10.84 16.40
CA MET A 533 -3.62 9.73 15.77
C MET A 533 -2.36 10.22 15.04
N HIS A 534 -2.50 11.29 14.26
CA HIS A 534 -1.40 11.92 13.53
C HIS A 534 -0.28 12.41 14.47
N ALA A 535 -0.64 13.11 15.55
CA ALA A 535 0.33 13.63 16.50
C ALA A 535 1.08 12.52 17.25
N TYR A 536 0.44 11.37 17.52
CA TYR A 536 1.13 10.24 18.16
C TYR A 536 2.10 9.58 17.19
N ALA A 537 1.65 9.31 15.96
CA ALA A 537 2.49 8.69 14.94
C ALA A 537 3.71 9.55 14.59
N THR A 538 3.55 10.86 14.41
CA THR A 538 4.66 11.78 14.11
C THR A 538 5.60 11.97 15.30
N SER A 539 5.09 12.05 16.54
CA SER A 539 5.94 12.06 17.73
C SER A 539 6.78 10.79 17.84
N PHE A 540 6.18 9.62 17.54
CA PHE A 540 6.90 8.36 17.54
C PHE A 540 7.95 8.30 16.41
N ILE A 541 7.65 8.77 15.20
CA ILE A 541 8.62 8.85 14.10
C ILE A 541 9.84 9.68 14.50
N VAL A 542 9.64 10.82 15.17
CA VAL A 542 10.74 11.73 15.52
C VAL A 542 11.51 11.26 16.75
N HIS A 543 10.83 10.73 17.78
CA HIS A 543 11.45 10.50 19.10
C HIS A 543 11.38 9.05 19.61
N GLY A 544 10.68 8.14 18.92
CA GLY A 544 10.40 6.78 19.42
C GLY A 544 9.42 6.74 20.60
N ASP A 545 8.83 7.87 20.97
CA ASP A 545 7.83 8.01 22.03
C ASP A 545 6.63 8.83 21.49
N PRO A 546 5.41 8.26 21.49
CA PRO A 546 4.23 8.93 20.95
C PRO A 546 3.84 10.19 21.75
N ASN A 547 4.36 10.38 22.97
CA ASN A 547 4.00 11.49 23.87
C ASN A 547 4.98 12.66 23.90
N LYS A 548 6.15 12.52 23.26
CA LYS A 548 7.27 13.44 23.40
C LYS A 548 6.96 14.84 22.89
N ILE A 549 6.35 14.91 21.71
CA ILE A 549 5.89 16.17 21.12
C ILE A 549 4.53 16.50 21.75
N LYS A 550 4.34 17.72 22.29
CA LYS A 550 3.04 18.15 22.83
C LYS A 550 2.14 18.71 21.73
N GLY A 551 2.64 19.69 20.97
CA GLY A 551 1.97 20.25 19.80
C GLY A 551 0.55 20.79 20.07
N LYS A 552 -0.26 20.88 19.01
CA LYS A 552 -1.69 21.27 19.07
C LYS A 552 -2.53 20.43 20.03
N PHE A 553 -2.12 19.20 20.31
CA PHE A 553 -2.87 18.23 21.11
C PHE A 553 -2.21 17.97 22.48
N GLU A 554 -1.69 19.01 23.14
CA GLU A 554 -0.94 18.88 24.40
C GLU A 554 -1.70 18.17 25.54
N LYS A 555 -3.04 18.24 25.54
CA LYS A 555 -3.93 17.65 26.55
C LYS A 555 -4.38 16.22 26.20
N ARG A 556 -3.82 15.63 25.14
CA ARG A 556 -4.14 14.25 24.75
C ARG A 556 -3.79 13.26 25.87
N PRO A 557 -4.53 12.15 26.01
CA PRO A 557 -4.24 11.14 27.03
C PRO A 557 -2.79 10.64 26.93
N GLN A 558 -2.18 10.28 28.06
CA GLN A 558 -0.84 9.71 27.99
C GLN A 558 -0.91 8.28 27.45
N TRP A 559 -0.15 7.99 26.39
CA TRP A 559 -0.01 6.65 25.83
C TRP A 559 1.21 5.96 26.44
N LEU A 560 1.01 5.19 27.48
CA LEU A 560 2.10 4.45 28.12
C LEU A 560 2.50 3.23 27.28
N ALA A 561 3.76 2.82 27.40
CA ALA A 561 4.23 1.59 26.78
C ALA A 561 3.46 0.39 27.35
N PHE A 562 3.19 -0.59 26.48
CA PHE A 562 2.56 -1.84 26.83
C PHE A 562 3.51 -2.63 27.75
N ALA A 563 3.00 -3.00 28.93
CA ALA A 563 3.72 -3.82 29.89
C ALA A 563 3.14 -5.24 29.84
N GLY A 564 3.82 -6.19 29.20
CA GLY A 564 3.46 -7.62 29.26
C GLY A 564 3.45 -8.12 30.71
N GLU A 565 2.50 -9.01 31.04
CA GLU A 565 2.20 -9.64 32.34
C GLU A 565 3.03 -9.24 33.59
N LYS A 566 2.59 -8.18 34.29
CA LYS A 566 2.42 -7.99 35.76
C LYS A 566 2.57 -6.50 36.12
N GLY A 567 1.48 -5.87 36.56
CA GLY A 567 1.44 -4.48 37.02
C GLY A 567 0.10 -3.80 36.71
N LYS A 568 -0.15 -2.59 37.24
CA LYS A 568 -1.38 -1.78 37.00
C LYS A 568 -1.57 -1.32 35.54
N GLU A 569 -0.58 -1.57 34.68
CA GLU A 569 -0.55 -1.18 33.26
C GLU A 569 -0.49 -2.39 32.32
N ALA A 570 -0.52 -3.61 32.88
CA ALA A 570 -0.59 -4.82 32.09
C ALA A 570 -1.95 -4.88 31.38
N GLY A 571 -1.93 -4.76 30.06
CA GLY A 571 -3.13 -4.80 29.23
C GLY A 571 -3.82 -3.46 29.03
N LYS A 572 -3.16 -2.30 29.19
CA LYS A 572 -3.74 -1.03 28.72
C LYS A 572 -3.48 -0.78 27.24
N THR A 573 -4.46 -0.19 26.56
CA THR A 573 -4.41 0.11 25.12
C THR A 573 -4.95 1.50 24.85
N MET A 574 -4.36 2.20 23.88
CA MET A 574 -4.94 3.43 23.36
C MET A 574 -6.09 3.10 22.40
N ILE A 575 -7.31 3.53 22.70
CA ILE A 575 -8.46 3.35 21.81
C ILE A 575 -8.77 4.67 21.11
N PHE A 576 -8.90 4.63 19.78
CA PHE A 576 -9.27 5.79 18.96
C PHE A 576 -10.71 5.66 18.45
N GLY A 577 -11.51 6.72 18.64
CA GLY A 577 -12.85 6.85 18.07
C GLY A 577 -13.93 5.93 18.63
N GLU A 578 -13.76 5.40 19.84
CA GLU A 578 -14.77 4.51 20.44
C GLU A 578 -16.13 5.20 20.56
N GLY A 579 -17.18 4.51 20.12
CA GLY A 579 -18.55 5.01 20.13
C GLY A 579 -18.83 6.12 19.11
N ASN A 580 -17.87 6.49 18.24
CA ASN A 580 -18.13 7.41 17.14
C ASN A 580 -18.78 6.65 15.98
N ASP A 581 -20.00 7.04 15.61
CA ASP A 581 -20.77 6.44 14.51
C ASP A 581 -21.25 7.47 13.47
N GLU A 582 -20.77 8.71 13.57
CA GLU A 582 -21.11 9.83 12.69
C GLU A 582 -20.95 9.49 11.20
N ARG A 583 -19.89 8.74 10.85
CA ARG A 583 -19.63 8.32 9.48
C ARG A 583 -20.47 7.13 9.04
N ALA A 584 -20.96 6.33 10.00
CA ALA A 584 -21.82 5.18 9.77
C ALA A 584 -23.31 5.54 9.66
N GLY A 585 -23.66 6.83 9.74
CA GLY A 585 -25.03 7.34 9.66
C GLY A 585 -25.68 7.58 11.03
N GLY A 586 -24.94 7.41 12.12
CA GLY A 586 -25.38 7.77 13.48
C GLY A 586 -25.08 9.23 13.85
N SER A 587 -25.30 9.56 15.11
CA SER A 587 -25.10 10.91 15.67
C SER A 587 -24.17 10.94 16.89
N SER A 588 -23.68 9.79 17.34
CA SER A 588 -22.77 9.68 18.45
C SER A 588 -21.37 10.13 18.03
N LEU A 589 -20.86 11.13 18.74
CA LEU A 589 -19.51 11.64 18.51
C LEU A 589 -18.42 10.80 19.21
N GLY A 590 -18.81 9.95 20.16
CA GLY A 590 -17.90 9.06 20.89
C GLY A 590 -16.73 9.78 21.58
N THR A 591 -15.70 9.00 21.89
CA THR A 591 -14.46 9.47 22.49
C THR A 591 -13.33 9.45 21.47
N ALA A 592 -12.63 10.57 21.32
CA ALA A 592 -11.66 10.72 20.25
C ALA A 592 -10.41 9.83 20.45
N ALA A 593 -9.85 9.87 21.66
CA ALA A 593 -8.85 8.91 22.12
C ALA A 593 -8.97 8.71 23.63
N GLN A 594 -8.68 7.51 24.11
CA GLN A 594 -8.63 7.19 25.54
C GLN A 594 -7.67 6.04 25.80
N PHE A 595 -7.02 6.07 26.97
CA PHE A 595 -6.09 5.02 27.39
C PHE A 595 -6.72 4.24 28.55
N VAL A 596 -7.12 2.99 28.27
CA VAL A 596 -7.98 2.18 29.15
C VAL A 596 -7.46 0.77 29.31
N ASP A 597 -7.93 0.07 30.33
CA ASP A 597 -7.72 -1.37 30.49
C ASP A 597 -8.42 -2.10 29.33
N TYR A 598 -7.67 -2.94 28.63
CA TYR A 598 -8.08 -3.54 27.37
C TYR A 598 -8.10 -5.06 27.48
N LYS A 599 -9.31 -5.57 27.74
CA LYS A 599 -9.60 -7.00 27.86
C LYS A 599 -10.36 -7.56 26.65
N TRP A 600 -10.46 -6.78 25.58
CA TRP A 600 -11.20 -7.19 24.39
C TRP A 600 -10.57 -8.42 23.76
N ALA A 601 -11.39 -9.41 23.41
CA ALA A 601 -11.01 -10.65 22.75
C ALA A 601 -9.96 -11.50 23.49
N GLU A 602 -9.81 -11.39 24.83
CA GLU A 602 -8.82 -12.19 25.59
C GLU A 602 -8.99 -13.71 25.41
N LYS A 603 -10.20 -14.22 25.63
CA LYS A 603 -10.50 -15.65 25.52
C LYS A 603 -10.33 -16.17 24.09
N GLU A 604 -10.77 -15.37 23.14
CA GLU A 604 -10.65 -15.63 21.72
C GLU A 604 -9.18 -15.69 21.31
N CYS A 605 -8.34 -14.81 21.86
CA CYS A 605 -6.91 -14.82 21.58
C CYS A 605 -6.18 -16.02 22.19
N ASP A 606 -6.58 -16.51 23.36
CA ASP A 606 -6.02 -17.75 23.92
C ASP A 606 -6.21 -18.94 22.97
N PHE A 607 -7.41 -19.07 22.38
CA PHE A 607 -7.68 -20.07 21.35
C PHE A 607 -6.83 -19.85 20.10
N TRP A 608 -6.82 -18.64 19.53
CA TRP A 608 -6.08 -18.38 18.29
C TRP A 608 -4.57 -18.51 18.45
N TRP A 609 -4.01 -18.20 19.62
CA TRP A 609 -2.59 -18.39 19.90
C TRP A 609 -2.21 -19.86 19.95
N LYS A 610 -3.07 -20.74 20.50
CA LYS A 610 -2.88 -22.20 20.42
C LYS A 610 -2.85 -22.65 18.95
N GLN A 611 -3.76 -22.15 18.11
CA GLN A 611 -3.78 -22.51 16.68
C GLN A 611 -2.55 -21.99 15.92
N THR A 612 -1.99 -20.84 16.32
CA THR A 612 -0.76 -20.27 15.74
C THR A 612 0.45 -21.20 15.90
N GLU A 613 0.43 -22.13 16.86
CA GLU A 613 1.52 -23.09 17.07
C GLU A 613 1.47 -24.28 16.10
N ASN A 614 0.28 -24.56 15.54
CA ASN A 614 0.05 -25.68 14.64
C ASN A 614 0.62 -25.38 13.24
N PHE A 615 1.11 -26.42 12.55
CA PHE A 615 1.49 -26.30 11.14
C PHE A 615 0.22 -26.34 10.28
N GLU A 616 0.06 -25.37 9.39
CA GLU A 616 -0.87 -25.46 8.26
C GLU A 616 -0.09 -26.08 7.09
N ASP A 617 -0.48 -27.30 6.70
CA ASP A 617 -0.13 -27.88 5.40
C ASP A 617 -1.40 -28.21 4.61
#